data_AF-A0A2R6LUV3-F1
#
_entry.id   AF-A0A2R6LUV3-F1
#
_cell.length_a   1.000
_cell.length_b   1.000
_cell.length_c   1.000
_cell.angle_alpha   90.00
_cell.angle_beta   90.00
_cell.angle_gamma   90.00
#
_symmetry.space_group_name_H-M   'P 1'
#
loop_
_entity.id
_entity.type
_entity.pdbx_description
1 polymer ?
#
loop_
_entity_poly.entity_id
_entity_poly.type
_entity_poly.pdbx_seq_one_letter_code
_entity_poly.pdbx_strand_id
1 'polypeptide(L)'
;MFGEFLSSHLEAPASTYRVGRRRLLGLGAFALATGWALTEAIVSFPGAVPISPTTAAVGLWAVLFAAVGAVALTQTPDYVRFSQPLLLWAVLNTVAFLVTGAAVLGYLPAGLVVYAYWHVWVLVAVIGFAATGVLLERSGPSGQHYFTAAGLEVSLLFIGLGAFPELVPGLYLLLAFVHPTPLALDAYPGDLGAGPDAAIQLALYATGLGLVLVL
;
A
#
# COMPACT_ATOMS: atom_id res chain seq x y z
N MET A 1 -29.41 17.74 4.24
CA MET A 1 -28.71 18.17 5.47
C MET A 1 -27.22 17.84 5.50
N PHE A 2 -26.76 16.57 5.55
CA PHE A 2 -25.30 16.31 5.66
C PHE A 2 -24.50 16.75 4.40
N GLY A 3 -25.07 16.58 3.21
CA GLY A 3 -24.45 17.03 1.95
C GLY A 3 -24.34 18.55 1.78
N GLU A 4 -25.31 19.31 2.28
CA GLU A 4 -25.29 20.79 2.27
C GLU A 4 -24.33 21.37 3.32
N PHE A 5 -24.14 20.69 4.45
CA PHE A 5 -23.19 21.09 5.48
C PHE A 5 -21.74 20.97 4.97
N LEU A 6 -21.41 19.85 4.30
CA LEU A 6 -20.08 19.64 3.72
C LEU A 6 -19.79 20.61 2.57
N SER A 7 -20.76 20.90 1.71
CA SER A 7 -20.56 21.81 0.57
C SER A 7 -20.43 23.29 0.95
N SER A 8 -20.94 23.70 2.11
CA SER A 8 -20.89 25.09 2.58
C SER A 8 -19.69 25.40 3.48
N HIS A 9 -18.98 24.39 3.98
CA HIS A 9 -17.91 24.56 4.99
C HIS A 9 -16.56 23.95 4.60
N LEU A 10 -16.49 23.15 3.53
CA LEU A 10 -15.25 22.52 3.07
C LEU A 10 -14.97 22.92 1.62
N GLU A 11 -14.22 24.00 1.45
CA GLU A 11 -13.56 24.26 0.18
C GLU A 11 -12.47 23.21 -0.03
N ALA A 12 -12.46 22.57 -1.20
CA ALA A 12 -11.37 21.69 -1.58
C ALA A 12 -10.05 22.49 -1.56
N PRO A 13 -8.95 21.93 -1.02
CA PRO A 13 -7.66 22.60 -1.06
C PRO A 13 -7.30 23.05 -2.48
N ALA A 14 -6.66 24.21 -2.64
CA ALA A 14 -6.19 24.64 -3.95
C ALA A 14 -5.24 23.58 -4.55
N SER A 15 -5.47 23.19 -5.81
CA SER A 15 -4.61 22.24 -6.53
C SER A 15 -3.92 22.90 -7.71
N THR A 16 -2.65 22.57 -7.90
CA THR A 16 -1.83 23.08 -9.01
C THR A 16 -1.98 22.28 -10.31
N TYR A 17 -2.64 21.11 -10.25
CA TYR A 17 -2.87 20.22 -11.41
C TYR A 17 -1.59 19.72 -12.14
N ARG A 18 -0.41 19.84 -11.52
CA ARG A 18 0.89 19.48 -12.11
C ARG A 18 1.11 17.97 -12.22
N VAL A 19 0.39 17.17 -11.43
CA VAL A 19 0.55 15.72 -11.31
C VAL A 19 -0.72 15.03 -11.82
N GLY A 20 -0.64 14.43 -13.01
CA GLY A 20 -1.71 13.58 -13.54
C GLY A 20 -1.74 12.19 -12.88
N ARG A 21 -2.82 11.43 -13.14
CA ARG A 21 -3.04 10.06 -12.62
C ARG A 21 -1.82 9.15 -12.73
N ARG A 22 -1.22 9.08 -13.93
CA ARG A 22 -0.04 8.25 -14.22
C ARG A 22 1.13 8.53 -13.27
N ARG A 23 1.45 9.81 -13.06
CA ARG A 23 2.56 10.23 -12.18
C ARG A 23 2.24 9.95 -10.72
N LEU A 24 0.99 10.13 -10.29
CA LEU A 24 0.59 9.79 -8.93
C LEU A 24 0.74 8.29 -8.66
N LEU A 25 0.29 7.44 -9.58
CA LEU A 25 0.45 5.98 -9.46
C LEU A 25 1.93 5.58 -9.44
N GLY A 26 2.76 6.17 -10.30
CA GLY A 26 4.21 5.94 -10.27
C GLY A 26 4.88 6.37 -8.96
N LEU A 27 4.50 7.51 -8.40
CA LEU A 27 4.96 7.96 -7.08
C LEU A 27 4.50 7.01 -5.97
N GLY A 28 3.26 6.55 -6.03
CA GLY A 28 2.72 5.56 -5.09
C GLY A 28 3.47 4.23 -5.16
N ALA A 29 3.72 3.71 -6.37
CA ALA A 29 4.52 2.51 -6.57
C ALA A 29 5.95 2.67 -6.01
N PHE A 30 6.61 3.79 -6.29
CA PHE A 30 7.93 4.08 -5.72
C PHE A 30 7.92 4.14 -4.18
N ALA A 31 6.93 4.84 -3.60
CA ALA A 31 6.79 4.94 -2.15
C ALA A 31 6.54 3.57 -1.49
N LEU A 32 5.71 2.72 -2.11
CA LEU A 32 5.45 1.36 -1.62
C LEU A 32 6.71 0.49 -1.67
N ALA A 33 7.41 0.47 -2.80
CA ALA A 33 8.66 -0.28 -2.95
C ALA A 33 9.70 0.18 -1.91
N THR A 34 9.88 1.50 -1.79
CA THR A 34 10.82 2.11 -0.85
C THR A 34 10.44 1.82 0.60
N GLY A 35 9.17 1.98 0.96
CA GLY A 35 8.67 1.77 2.32
C GLY A 35 8.91 0.34 2.79
N TRP A 36 8.60 -0.65 1.96
CA TRP A 36 8.81 -2.06 2.31
C TRP A 36 10.28 -2.46 2.32
N ALA A 37 11.09 -2.02 1.34
CA ALA A 37 12.52 -2.31 1.32
C ALA A 37 13.26 -1.69 2.52
N LEU A 38 12.89 -0.47 2.93
CA LEU A 38 13.46 0.15 4.12
C LEU A 38 12.91 -0.48 5.42
N THR A 39 11.67 -0.97 5.43
CA THR A 39 11.14 -1.76 6.56
C THR A 39 11.96 -3.03 6.75
N GLU A 40 12.30 -3.74 5.67
CA GLU A 40 13.22 -4.88 5.70
C GLU A 40 14.56 -4.51 6.34
N ALA A 41 15.17 -3.40 5.87
CA ALA A 41 16.45 -2.94 6.39
C ALA A 41 16.39 -2.61 7.89
N ILE A 42 15.31 -1.95 8.34
CA ILE A 42 15.10 -1.60 9.75
C ILE A 42 15.01 -2.86 10.62
N VAL A 43 14.28 -3.87 10.16
CA VAL A 43 14.09 -5.12 10.92
C VAL A 43 15.35 -5.99 10.88
N SER A 44 16.06 -6.02 9.76
CA SER A 44 17.32 -6.76 9.60
C SER A 44 18.48 -6.14 10.38
N PHE A 45 18.49 -4.83 10.57
CA PHE A 45 19.56 -4.09 11.26
C PHE A 45 19.00 -3.23 12.39
N PRO A 46 18.47 -3.82 13.48
CA PRO A 46 17.77 -3.08 14.53
C PRO A 46 18.65 -2.06 15.26
N GLY A 47 19.98 -2.24 15.26
CA GLY A 47 20.94 -1.29 15.83
C GLY A 47 21.21 -0.04 14.96
N ALA A 48 20.69 0.02 13.74
CA ALA A 48 20.88 1.17 12.84
C ALA A 48 20.00 2.37 13.20
N VAL A 49 18.97 2.18 14.04
CA VAL A 49 18.03 3.22 14.48
C VAL A 49 18.06 3.35 16.00
N PRO A 50 17.95 4.57 16.56
CA PRO A 50 18.02 4.80 18.02
C PRO A 50 16.70 4.51 18.76
N ILE A 51 15.72 3.90 18.08
CA ILE A 51 14.37 3.62 18.58
C ILE A 51 13.98 2.18 18.20
N SER A 52 12.85 1.67 18.70
CA SER A 52 12.40 0.32 18.32
C SER A 52 12.18 0.21 16.80
N PRO A 53 12.54 -0.92 16.16
CA PRO A 53 12.33 -1.15 14.73
C PRO A 53 10.90 -0.87 14.28
N THR A 54 9.92 -1.29 15.08
CA THR A 54 8.50 -1.03 14.85
C THR A 54 8.18 0.46 14.80
N THR A 55 8.65 1.25 15.77
CA THR A 55 8.40 2.70 15.80
C THR A 55 9.08 3.38 14.61
N ALA A 56 10.29 2.96 14.24
CA ALA A 56 10.99 3.46 13.06
C ALA A 56 10.22 3.18 11.77
N ALA A 57 9.73 1.95 11.58
CA ALA A 57 8.96 1.57 10.40
C ALA A 57 7.63 2.35 10.31
N VAL A 58 6.90 2.50 11.43
CA VAL A 58 5.67 3.30 11.47
C VAL A 58 5.94 4.76 11.11
N GLY A 59 7.01 5.34 11.65
CA GLY A 59 7.42 6.72 11.34
C GLY A 59 7.78 6.90 9.86
N LEU A 60 8.54 5.97 9.29
CA LEU A 60 8.85 5.93 7.85
C LEU A 60 7.59 5.96 7.00
N TRP A 61 6.66 5.03 7.26
CA TRP A 61 5.42 4.94 6.51
C TRP A 61 4.57 6.20 6.67
N ALA A 62 4.48 6.77 7.88
CA ALA A 62 3.74 8.01 8.11
C ALA A 62 4.27 9.16 7.22
N VAL A 63 5.60 9.29 7.11
CA VAL A 63 6.23 10.29 6.23
C VAL A 63 5.91 10.02 4.76
N LEU A 64 6.06 8.78 4.29
CA LEU A 64 5.80 8.42 2.89
C LEU A 64 4.34 8.65 2.50
N PHE A 65 3.39 8.20 3.32
CA PHE A 65 1.96 8.39 3.06
C PHE A 65 1.56 9.86 3.15
N ALA A 66 2.09 10.62 4.11
CA ALA A 66 1.86 12.06 4.18
C ALA A 66 2.37 12.79 2.93
N ALA A 67 3.56 12.42 2.43
CA ALA A 67 4.12 13.01 1.21
C ALA A 67 3.28 12.70 -0.03
N VAL A 68 2.91 11.42 -0.25
CA VAL A 68 2.05 11.02 -1.37
C VAL A 68 0.66 11.64 -1.26
N GLY A 69 0.08 11.65 -0.07
CA GLY A 69 -1.22 12.28 0.21
C GLY A 69 -1.20 13.78 -0.04
N ALA A 70 -0.15 14.50 0.38
CA ALA A 70 0.01 15.92 0.10
C ALA A 70 0.07 16.19 -1.41
N VAL A 71 0.82 15.38 -2.17
CA VAL A 71 0.87 15.48 -3.64
C VAL A 71 -0.51 15.22 -4.23
N ALA A 72 -1.19 14.16 -3.79
CA ALA A 72 -2.53 13.82 -4.27
C ALA A 72 -3.51 14.98 -4.07
N LEU A 73 -3.54 15.57 -2.86
CA LEU A 73 -4.48 16.63 -2.50
C LEU A 73 -4.17 17.98 -3.17
N THR A 74 -2.89 18.34 -3.30
CA THR A 74 -2.47 19.71 -3.70
C THR A 74 -1.95 19.82 -5.13
N GLN A 75 -1.71 18.71 -5.82
CA GLN A 75 -1.10 18.74 -7.15
C GLN A 75 -1.87 17.96 -8.22
N THR A 76 -2.92 17.23 -7.86
CA THR A 76 -3.69 16.43 -8.84
C THR A 76 -5.05 17.03 -9.17
N PRO A 77 -5.59 16.76 -10.38
CA PRO A 77 -6.96 17.11 -10.76
C PRO A 77 -8.04 16.52 -9.86
N ASP A 78 -9.20 17.18 -9.81
CA ASP A 78 -10.36 16.74 -9.00
C ASP A 78 -10.79 15.32 -9.32
N TYR A 79 -10.81 14.96 -10.61
CA TYR A 79 -11.14 13.61 -11.05
C TYR A 79 -10.14 12.54 -10.59
N VAL A 80 -8.94 12.94 -10.13
CA VAL A 80 -7.94 12.05 -9.52
C VAL A 80 -8.08 12.03 -8.00
N ARG A 81 -8.00 13.21 -7.35
CA ARG A 81 -8.03 13.31 -5.87
C ARG A 81 -9.35 12.91 -5.23
N PHE A 82 -10.44 12.95 -5.98
CA PHE A 82 -11.77 12.50 -5.55
C PHE A 82 -12.21 11.21 -6.24
N SER A 83 -11.28 10.48 -6.87
CA SER A 83 -11.59 9.17 -7.44
C SER A 83 -11.93 8.15 -6.35
N GLN A 84 -12.88 7.26 -6.63
CA GLN A 84 -13.29 6.22 -5.68
C GLN A 84 -12.13 5.34 -5.19
N PRO A 85 -11.20 4.87 -6.05
CA PRO A 85 -10.05 4.10 -5.58
C PRO A 85 -9.18 4.88 -4.59
N LEU A 86 -8.85 6.15 -4.88
CA LEU A 86 -7.98 6.93 -4.00
C LEU A 86 -8.63 7.19 -2.64
N LEU A 87 -9.94 7.50 -2.62
CA LEU A 87 -10.68 7.69 -1.37
C LEU A 87 -10.75 6.39 -0.56
N LEU A 88 -10.99 5.25 -1.22
CA LEU A 88 -10.96 3.95 -0.57
C LEU A 88 -9.61 3.69 0.10
N TRP A 89 -8.51 3.85 -0.63
CA TRP A 89 -7.17 3.65 -0.10
C TRP A 89 -6.84 4.63 1.02
N ALA A 90 -7.28 5.89 0.93
CA ALA A 90 -7.11 6.86 2.01
C ALA A 90 -7.80 6.39 3.31
N VAL A 91 -9.04 5.88 3.23
CA VAL A 91 -9.76 5.34 4.38
C VAL A 91 -9.05 4.11 4.95
N LEU A 92 -8.73 3.13 4.10
CA LEU A 92 -8.11 1.88 4.53
C LEU A 92 -6.75 2.12 5.20
N ASN A 93 -5.89 2.95 4.60
CA ASN A 93 -4.58 3.29 5.16
C ASN A 93 -4.71 4.08 6.46
N THR A 94 -5.69 5.00 6.55
CA THR A 94 -5.95 5.72 7.81
C THR A 94 -6.33 4.76 8.93
N VAL A 95 -7.22 3.79 8.65
CA VAL A 95 -7.60 2.76 9.62
C VAL A 95 -6.40 1.93 10.06
N ALA A 96 -5.57 1.46 9.11
CA ALA A 96 -4.35 0.71 9.45
C ALA A 96 -3.40 1.53 10.33
N PHE A 97 -3.16 2.80 10.00
CA PHE A 97 -2.34 3.68 10.81
C PHE A 97 -2.89 3.89 12.22
N LEU A 98 -4.21 4.04 12.38
CA LEU A 98 -4.82 4.19 13.70
C LEU A 98 -4.62 2.92 14.54
N VAL A 99 -4.80 1.73 13.93
CA VAL A 99 -4.59 0.45 14.61
C VAL A 99 -3.12 0.27 15.01
N THR A 100 -2.19 0.47 14.07
CA THR A 100 -0.75 0.33 14.35
C THR A 100 -0.26 1.39 15.33
N GLY A 101 -0.73 2.64 15.20
CA GLY A 101 -0.40 3.73 16.12
C GLY A 101 -0.93 3.46 17.53
N ALA A 102 -2.15 2.93 17.67
CA ALA A 102 -2.68 2.51 18.96
C ALA A 102 -1.84 1.40 19.60
N ALA A 103 -1.29 0.47 18.80
CA ALA A 103 -0.37 -0.55 19.29
C ALA A 103 0.94 0.06 19.82
N VAL A 104 1.57 0.96 19.04
CA VAL A 104 2.82 1.63 19.42
C VAL A 104 2.65 2.49 20.68
N LEU A 105 1.50 3.13 20.84
CA LEU A 105 1.17 3.95 22.02
C LEU A 105 0.72 3.13 23.24
N GLY A 106 0.62 1.80 23.12
CA GLY A 106 0.23 0.92 24.23
C GLY A 106 -1.27 0.93 24.54
N TYR A 107 -2.12 1.36 23.61
CA TYR A 107 -3.58 1.37 23.77
C TYR A 107 -4.26 0.04 23.45
N LEU A 108 -3.55 -0.90 22.81
CA LEU A 108 -4.10 -2.23 22.49
C LEU A 108 -3.79 -3.26 23.59
N PRO A 109 -4.74 -4.18 23.89
CA PRO A 109 -4.48 -5.35 24.70
C PRO A 109 -3.32 -6.18 24.13
N ALA A 110 -2.49 -6.78 25.00
CA ALA A 110 -1.29 -7.52 24.60
C ALA A 110 -1.57 -8.62 23.55
N GLY A 111 -2.71 -9.31 23.63
CA GLY A 111 -3.10 -10.34 22.67
C GLY A 111 -3.48 -9.82 21.28
N LEU A 112 -3.75 -8.52 21.12
CA LEU A 112 -4.09 -7.89 19.84
C LEU A 112 -2.91 -7.19 19.17
N VAL A 113 -1.85 -6.88 19.93
CA VAL A 113 -0.67 -6.16 19.45
C VAL A 113 0.00 -6.91 18.29
N VAL A 114 0.04 -8.25 18.33
CA VAL A 114 0.64 -9.07 17.27
C VAL A 114 -0.02 -8.84 15.91
N TYR A 115 -1.34 -8.62 15.87
CA TYR A 115 -2.10 -8.43 14.62
C TYR A 115 -2.09 -6.98 14.13
N ALA A 116 -1.72 -6.03 14.99
CA ALA A 116 -1.79 -4.60 14.69
C ALA A 116 -0.65 -4.10 13.79
N TYR A 117 0.36 -4.95 13.54
CA TYR A 117 1.47 -4.65 12.65
C TYR A 117 1.21 -5.28 11.29
N TRP A 118 1.71 -6.47 11.01
CA TRP A 118 1.65 -7.07 9.68
C TRP A 118 0.21 -7.34 9.19
N HIS A 119 -0.61 -8.01 10.01
CA HIS A 119 -1.90 -8.55 9.57
C HIS A 119 -2.88 -7.47 9.13
N VAL A 120 -2.92 -6.32 9.82
CA VAL A 120 -3.81 -5.22 9.45
C VAL A 120 -3.45 -4.63 8.08
N TRP A 121 -2.15 -4.52 7.77
CA TRP A 121 -1.70 -3.97 6.48
C TRP A 121 -1.96 -4.93 5.33
N VAL A 122 -1.72 -6.24 5.52
CA VAL A 122 -2.07 -7.27 4.53
C VAL A 122 -3.58 -7.33 4.32
N LEU A 123 -4.38 -7.29 5.39
CA LEU A 123 -5.84 -7.28 5.27
C LEU A 123 -6.34 -6.05 4.49
N VAL A 124 -5.77 -4.87 4.77
CA VAL A 124 -6.06 -3.66 4.01
C VAL A 124 -5.67 -3.81 2.55
N ALA A 125 -4.53 -4.43 2.25
CA ALA A 125 -4.09 -4.69 0.88
C ALA A 125 -5.05 -5.65 0.14
N VAL A 126 -5.48 -6.74 0.78
CA VAL A 126 -6.51 -7.65 0.22
C VAL A 126 -7.77 -6.87 -0.17
N ILE A 127 -8.33 -6.11 0.76
CA ILE A 127 -9.57 -5.37 0.54
C ILE A 127 -9.37 -4.29 -0.53
N GLY A 128 -8.30 -3.50 -0.41
CA GLY A 128 -8.00 -2.39 -1.30
C GLY A 128 -7.76 -2.86 -2.74
N PHE A 129 -6.97 -3.91 -2.95
CA PHE A 129 -6.73 -4.47 -4.26
C PHE A 129 -7.99 -5.11 -4.85
N ALA A 130 -8.71 -5.95 -4.11
CA ALA A 130 -9.92 -6.58 -4.62
C ALA A 130 -10.98 -5.54 -5.03
N ALA A 131 -11.22 -4.53 -4.18
CA ALA A 131 -12.17 -3.47 -4.48
C ALA A 131 -11.70 -2.58 -5.63
N THR A 132 -10.40 -2.27 -5.73
CA THR A 132 -9.84 -1.53 -6.88
C THR A 132 -10.06 -2.30 -8.19
N GLY A 133 -9.83 -3.62 -8.20
CA GLY A 133 -10.12 -4.48 -9.34
C GLY A 133 -11.59 -4.42 -9.76
N VAL A 134 -12.52 -4.52 -8.80
CA VAL A 134 -13.97 -4.38 -9.08
C VAL A 134 -14.32 -3.00 -9.65
N LEU A 135 -13.72 -1.93 -9.12
CA LEU A 135 -13.96 -0.57 -9.60
C LEU A 135 -13.46 -0.38 -11.04
N LEU A 136 -12.31 -0.97 -11.38
CA LEU A 136 -11.77 -0.93 -12.72
C LEU A 136 -12.67 -1.67 -13.71
N GLU A 137 -13.05 -2.91 -13.42
CA GLU A 137 -13.95 -3.70 -14.28
C GLU A 137 -15.28 -2.99 -14.57
N ARG A 138 -15.86 -2.34 -13.55
CA ARG A 138 -17.09 -1.53 -13.70
C ARG A 138 -16.91 -0.30 -14.59
N SER A 139 -15.68 0.19 -14.72
CA SER A 139 -15.34 1.36 -15.54
C SER A 139 -14.82 1.02 -16.93
N GLY A 140 -14.60 -0.26 -17.24
CA GLY A 140 -14.16 -0.78 -18.54
C GLY A 140 -12.73 -1.37 -18.59
N PRO A 141 -11.71 -0.81 -17.92
CA PRO A 141 -10.38 -1.42 -17.84
C PRO A 141 -10.37 -2.74 -17.06
N SER A 142 -9.46 -3.65 -17.43
CA SER A 142 -9.24 -4.90 -16.70
C SER A 142 -8.74 -4.63 -15.27
N GLY A 143 -9.36 -5.28 -14.30
CA GLY A 143 -8.95 -5.29 -12.90
C GLY A 143 -8.01 -6.45 -12.55
N GLN A 144 -7.60 -7.26 -13.52
CA GLN A 144 -6.92 -8.54 -13.31
C GLN A 144 -5.68 -8.43 -12.41
N HIS A 145 -4.82 -7.43 -12.63
CA HIS A 145 -3.56 -7.30 -11.87
C HIS A 145 -3.82 -7.01 -10.39
N TYR A 146 -4.91 -6.30 -10.09
CA TYR A 146 -5.37 -6.04 -8.73
C TYR A 146 -5.98 -7.29 -8.08
N PHE A 147 -6.75 -8.08 -8.83
CA PHE A 147 -7.24 -9.36 -8.31
C PHE A 147 -6.11 -10.35 -8.02
N THR A 148 -5.09 -10.42 -8.89
CA THR A 148 -3.89 -11.23 -8.65
C THR A 148 -3.15 -10.78 -7.40
N ALA A 149 -2.91 -9.48 -7.23
CA ALA A 149 -2.30 -8.95 -6.02
C ALA A 149 -3.13 -9.28 -4.77
N ALA A 150 -4.45 -9.10 -4.81
CA ALA A 150 -5.34 -9.48 -3.71
C ALA A 150 -5.25 -10.97 -3.36
N GLY A 151 -5.18 -11.86 -4.35
CA GLY A 151 -5.02 -13.30 -4.13
C GLY A 151 -3.67 -13.67 -3.48
N LEU A 152 -2.59 -12.99 -3.88
CA LEU A 152 -1.28 -13.13 -3.23
C LEU A 152 -1.33 -12.66 -1.78
N GLU A 153 -1.93 -11.49 -1.51
CA GLU A 153 -2.10 -10.97 -0.15
C GLU A 153 -2.95 -11.89 0.73
N VAL A 154 -4.02 -12.51 0.18
CA VAL A 154 -4.79 -13.52 0.91
C VAL A 154 -3.91 -14.70 1.30
N SER A 155 -3.05 -15.16 0.38
CA SER A 155 -2.13 -16.26 0.64
C SER A 155 -1.14 -15.89 1.75
N LEU A 156 -0.59 -14.67 1.72
CA LEU A 156 0.29 -14.13 2.76
C LEU A 156 -0.42 -13.96 4.10
N LEU A 157 -1.70 -13.56 4.10
CA LEU A 157 -2.50 -13.46 5.32
C LEU A 157 -2.68 -14.84 5.97
N PHE A 158 -3.00 -15.87 5.19
CA PHE A 158 -3.15 -17.24 5.71
C PHE A 158 -1.82 -17.81 6.22
N ILE A 159 -0.71 -17.58 5.50
CA ILE A 159 0.63 -17.94 5.98
C ILE A 159 0.93 -17.21 7.30
N GLY A 160 0.69 -15.89 7.36
CA GLY A 160 0.94 -15.08 8.55
C GLY A 160 0.03 -15.39 9.74
N LEU A 161 -1.17 -15.92 9.51
CA LEU A 161 -2.08 -16.37 10.58
C LEU A 161 -1.71 -17.75 11.14
N GLY A 162 -1.08 -18.62 10.33
CA GLY A 162 -0.78 -20.00 10.70
C GLY A 162 0.68 -20.31 11.02
N ALA A 163 1.64 -19.54 10.50
CA ALA A 163 3.05 -19.95 10.49
C ALA A 163 4.00 -19.10 11.35
N PHE A 164 3.66 -17.84 11.66
CA PHE A 164 4.62 -16.94 12.32
C PHE A 164 3.99 -16.09 13.44
N PRO A 165 4.44 -16.24 14.70
CA PRO A 165 4.07 -15.33 15.80
C PRO A 165 4.82 -13.99 15.75
N GLU A 166 5.87 -13.88 14.93
CA GLU A 166 6.73 -12.70 14.83
C GLU A 166 7.06 -12.34 13.37
N LEU A 167 7.53 -11.11 13.16
CA LEU A 167 7.92 -10.57 11.86
C LEU A 167 9.08 -11.39 11.27
N VAL A 168 8.88 -12.01 10.10
CA VAL A 168 9.94 -12.79 9.43
C VAL A 168 10.69 -11.89 8.45
N PRO A 169 12.00 -11.68 8.62
CA PRO A 169 12.84 -11.04 7.62
C PRO A 169 12.68 -11.71 6.24
N GLY A 170 12.76 -10.92 5.17
CA GLY A 170 12.52 -11.35 3.80
C GLY A 170 11.08 -11.14 3.33
N LEU A 171 10.06 -11.32 4.18
CA LEU A 171 8.66 -11.10 3.76
C LEU A 171 8.37 -9.67 3.34
N TYR A 172 9.09 -8.67 3.88
CA TYR A 172 8.91 -7.29 3.45
C TYR A 172 9.49 -7.03 2.07
N LEU A 173 10.54 -7.75 1.66
CA LEU A 173 11.00 -7.69 0.26
C LEU A 173 9.93 -8.20 -0.69
N LEU A 174 9.23 -9.29 -0.34
CA LEU A 174 8.10 -9.74 -1.15
C LEU A 174 7.03 -8.65 -1.27
N LEU A 175 6.67 -7.97 -0.16
CA LEU A 175 5.72 -6.85 -0.23
C LEU A 175 6.25 -5.67 -1.05
N ALA A 176 7.55 -5.42 -1.04
CA ALA A 176 8.21 -4.43 -1.88
C ALA A 176 8.07 -4.72 -3.38
N PHE A 177 7.71 -5.94 -3.77
CA PHE A 177 7.31 -6.29 -5.13
C PHE A 177 5.80 -6.37 -5.30
N VAL A 178 5.07 -6.98 -4.36
CA VAL A 178 3.63 -7.24 -4.52
C VAL A 178 2.82 -5.94 -4.53
N HIS A 179 3.05 -5.07 -3.55
CA HIS A 179 2.25 -3.87 -3.38
C HIS A 179 2.41 -2.84 -4.52
N PRO A 180 3.63 -2.52 -5.00
CA PRO A 180 3.79 -1.50 -6.03
C PRO A 180 3.47 -2.00 -7.44
N THR A 181 3.53 -3.30 -7.71
CA THR A 181 3.38 -3.86 -9.06
C THR A 181 2.08 -3.42 -9.75
N PRO A 182 0.88 -3.53 -9.15
CA PRO A 182 -0.36 -3.08 -9.79
C PRO A 182 -0.34 -1.59 -10.18
N LEU A 183 0.19 -0.74 -9.30
CA LEU A 183 0.31 0.71 -9.56
C LEU A 183 1.33 1.01 -10.67
N ALA A 184 2.44 0.28 -10.69
CA ALA A 184 3.48 0.43 -11.71
C ALA A 184 2.96 0.02 -13.10
N LEU A 185 2.21 -1.08 -13.19
CA LEU A 185 1.60 -1.54 -14.44
C LEU A 185 0.58 -0.53 -14.99
N ASP A 186 -0.26 0.05 -14.13
CA ASP A 186 -1.18 1.12 -14.54
C ASP A 186 -0.45 2.43 -14.90
N ALA A 187 0.68 2.70 -14.27
CA ALA A 187 1.49 3.87 -14.55
C ALA A 187 2.32 3.72 -15.84
N TYR A 188 2.68 2.51 -16.26
CA TYR A 188 3.58 2.29 -17.40
C TYR A 188 3.12 1.14 -18.32
N PRO A 189 1.89 1.18 -18.86
CA PRO A 189 1.32 0.06 -19.60
C PRO A 189 2.03 -0.24 -20.93
N GLY A 190 2.67 0.75 -21.57
CA GLY A 190 3.41 0.54 -22.82
C GLY A 190 4.86 0.06 -22.64
N ASP A 191 5.46 0.37 -21.48
CA ASP A 191 6.85 0.01 -21.18
C ASP A 191 6.96 -1.35 -20.46
N LEU A 192 5.86 -1.78 -19.80
CA LEU A 192 5.76 -3.02 -19.03
C LEU A 192 4.62 -3.96 -19.46
N GLY A 193 3.70 -3.51 -20.32
CA GLY A 193 2.46 -4.24 -20.70
C GLY A 193 2.24 -4.37 -22.22
N ALA A 194 3.31 -4.26 -23.02
CA ALA A 194 3.28 -4.64 -24.44
C ALA A 194 3.92 -6.04 -24.62
N GLY A 195 3.18 -7.09 -24.24
CA GLY A 195 3.64 -8.49 -24.22
C GLY A 195 2.82 -9.31 -23.21
N PRO A 196 3.07 -10.62 -22.99
CA PRO A 196 2.23 -11.47 -22.16
C PRO A 196 2.24 -10.99 -20.69
N ASP A 197 1.23 -10.19 -20.32
CA ASP A 197 1.13 -9.47 -19.04
C ASP A 197 1.26 -10.37 -17.82
N ALA A 198 0.78 -11.61 -17.92
CA ALA A 198 0.90 -12.63 -16.89
C ALA A 198 2.35 -13.08 -16.66
N ALA A 199 3.20 -13.12 -17.69
CA ALA A 199 4.58 -13.57 -17.57
C ALA A 199 5.48 -12.51 -16.92
N ILE A 200 5.25 -11.23 -17.18
CA ILE A 200 5.98 -10.13 -16.52
C ILE A 200 5.55 -10.01 -15.06
N GLN A 201 4.25 -10.11 -14.77
CA GLN A 201 3.77 -10.19 -13.39
C GLN A 201 4.31 -11.40 -12.66
N LEU A 202 4.21 -12.58 -13.26
CA LEU A 202 4.74 -13.80 -12.68
C LEU A 202 6.26 -13.73 -12.52
N ALA A 203 7.00 -13.11 -13.44
CA ALA A 203 8.43 -12.90 -13.31
C ALA A 203 8.77 -11.92 -12.19
N LEU A 204 8.05 -10.81 -12.04
CA LEU A 204 8.26 -9.86 -10.94
C LEU A 204 7.92 -10.50 -9.59
N TYR A 205 6.79 -11.20 -9.50
CA TYR A 205 6.38 -11.92 -8.29
C TYR A 205 7.31 -13.10 -7.99
N ALA A 206 7.73 -13.89 -8.99
CA ALA A 206 8.68 -14.98 -8.82
C ALA A 206 10.10 -14.49 -8.51
N THR A 207 10.51 -13.33 -9.02
CA THR A 207 11.79 -12.70 -8.65
C THR A 207 11.74 -12.27 -7.19
N GLY A 208 10.66 -11.62 -6.76
CA GLY A 208 10.44 -11.28 -5.35
C GLY A 208 10.45 -12.53 -4.47
N LEU A 209 9.67 -13.56 -4.82
CA LEU A 209 9.61 -14.82 -4.08
C LEU A 209 10.98 -15.55 -4.05
N GLY A 210 11.71 -15.57 -5.17
CA GLY A 210 13.03 -16.16 -5.28
C GLY A 210 14.08 -15.44 -4.44
N LEU A 211 14.01 -14.10 -4.33
CA LEU A 211 14.86 -13.31 -3.45
C LEU A 211 14.59 -13.65 -1.97
N VAL A 212 13.32 -13.86 -1.60
CA VAL A 212 12.94 -14.25 -0.24
C VAL A 212 13.37 -15.67 0.12
N LEU A 213 13.37 -16.60 -0.84
CA LEU A 213 13.75 -18.00 -0.59
C LEU A 213 15.27 -18.24 -0.51
N VAL A 214 16.09 -17.25 -0.85
CA VAL A 214 17.56 -17.35 -0.90
C VAL A 214 18.24 -16.51 0.21
N LEU A 215 17.48 -15.69 0.95
CA LEU A 215 17.91 -14.97 2.16
C LEU A 215 17.56 -15.77 3.42
#